data_AF-A0A3N4IYI6-F1
#
_entry.id   AF-A0A3N4IYI6-F1
#
_cell.length_a   1.000
_cell.length_b   1.000
_cell.length_c   1.000
_cell.angle_alpha   90.00
_cell.angle_beta   90.00
_cell.angle_gamma   90.00
#
_symmetry.space_group_name_H-M   'P 1'
#
loop_
_entity.id
_entity.type
_entity.pdbx_description
1 polymer ?
#
loop_
_entity_poly.entity_id
_entity_poly.type
_entity_poly.pdbx_seq_one_letter_code
_entity_poly.pdbx_strand_id
1 'polypeptide(L)'
;FRRSAPRYSPEARLLSCTILPGEYSKSCSMKAEIEDWMLSEKCTCDTVVIALGGGVIGDMIGCVAATFMRGVRFIQVPTTLLAMVDSSIGRKTAIDSPHGKNFIGAFWQLDRNFIDMKFLETLREREFVNGIAKVVKLSTAAIWDEAEFARLEQNAEQIHATVKAGECWYNGGSTENCTGYCGRGRRRGCHQRRRSRRRRY
;
A
#
# COMPACT_ATOMS: atom_id res chain seq x y z
N PHE A 1 6.36 -0.13 15.28
CA PHE A 1 5.45 -1.25 15.62
C PHE A 1 5.87 -2.01 16.88
N ARG A 2 7.07 -2.63 16.97
CA ARG A 2 7.50 -3.37 18.19
C ARG A 2 7.44 -2.57 19.51
N ARG A 3 7.66 -1.24 19.45
CA ARG A 3 7.52 -0.35 20.62
C ARG A 3 6.08 -0.01 21.01
N SER A 4 5.13 -0.15 20.08
CA SER A 4 3.73 0.26 20.25
C SER A 4 2.79 -0.94 20.45
N ALA A 5 3.10 -2.11 19.89
CA ALA A 5 2.29 -3.32 20.00
C ALA A 5 1.98 -3.75 21.46
N PRO A 6 2.94 -3.72 22.41
CA PRO A 6 2.65 -4.12 23.80
C PRO A 6 1.62 -3.24 24.51
N ARG A 7 1.37 -2.01 24.02
CA ARG A 7 0.35 -1.11 24.58
C ARG A 7 -1.08 -1.52 24.20
N TYR A 8 -1.25 -2.23 23.09
CA TYR A 8 -2.56 -2.62 22.57
C TYR A 8 -2.86 -4.10 22.77
N SER A 9 -1.83 -4.95 22.70
CA SER A 9 -1.94 -6.37 23.02
C SER A 9 -0.60 -6.87 23.58
N PRO A 10 -0.46 -7.00 24.91
CA PRO A 10 0.78 -7.40 25.57
C PRO A 10 1.26 -8.81 25.19
N GLU A 11 0.32 -9.70 24.84
CA GLU A 11 0.58 -11.10 24.51
C GLU A 11 0.80 -11.33 23.00
N ALA A 12 0.61 -10.31 22.16
CA ALA A 12 0.74 -10.46 20.71
C ALA A 12 2.20 -10.70 20.28
N ARG A 13 2.45 -11.88 19.71
CA ARG A 13 3.71 -12.22 19.04
C ARG A 13 3.75 -11.57 17.66
N LEU A 14 4.79 -10.78 17.38
CA LEU A 14 5.04 -10.24 16.03
C LEU A 14 6.11 -11.08 15.34
N LEU A 15 5.70 -11.81 14.31
CA LEU A 15 6.57 -12.56 13.42
C LEU A 15 6.70 -11.79 12.09
N SER A 16 7.87 -11.86 11.47
CA SER A 16 8.15 -11.20 10.19
C SER A 16 8.88 -12.15 9.26
N CYS A 17 8.28 -12.42 8.11
CA CYS A 17 8.91 -13.16 7.01
C CYS A 17 9.17 -12.19 5.86
N THR A 18 10.40 -12.22 5.33
CA THR A 18 10.80 -11.38 4.19
C THR A 18 10.93 -12.27 2.97
N ILE A 19 10.23 -11.91 1.90
CA ILE A 19 10.22 -12.65 0.64
C ILE A 19 11.02 -11.88 -0.40
N LEU A 20 11.71 -12.61 -1.28
CA LEU A 20 12.47 -12.00 -2.36
C LEU A 20 11.53 -11.22 -3.31
N PRO A 21 11.95 -10.04 -3.79
CA PRO A 21 11.14 -9.25 -4.69
C PRO A 21 11.07 -9.91 -6.08
N GLY A 22 9.87 -9.98 -6.65
CA GLY A 22 9.66 -10.41 -8.04
C GLY A 22 8.41 -11.25 -8.22
N GLU A 23 7.96 -11.38 -9.48
CA GLU A 23 6.80 -12.20 -9.82
C GLU A 23 7.06 -13.70 -9.59
N TYR A 24 8.32 -14.15 -9.68
CA TYR A 24 8.70 -15.54 -9.43
C TYR A 24 8.35 -16.02 -8.02
N SER A 25 8.33 -15.10 -7.06
CA SER A 25 7.92 -15.39 -5.68
C SER A 25 6.43 -15.72 -5.61
N LYS A 26 5.61 -15.34 -6.60
CA LYS A 26 4.18 -15.64 -6.67
C LYS A 26 3.90 -17.09 -7.10
N SER A 27 4.49 -18.07 -6.44
CA SER A 27 4.46 -19.47 -6.86
C SER A 27 3.93 -20.42 -5.79
N CYS A 28 3.51 -21.62 -6.20
CA CYS A 28 3.10 -22.68 -5.28
C CYS A 28 4.19 -23.08 -4.27
N SER A 29 5.46 -23.06 -4.68
CA SER A 29 6.58 -23.40 -3.79
C SER A 29 6.74 -22.36 -2.68
N MET A 30 6.74 -21.07 -3.03
CA MET A 30 6.84 -19.99 -2.04
C MET A 30 5.64 -19.99 -1.08
N LYS A 31 4.42 -20.25 -1.60
CA LYS A 31 3.24 -20.43 -0.75
C LYS A 31 3.46 -21.54 0.30
N ALA A 32 3.94 -22.70 -0.12
CA ALA A 32 4.20 -23.83 0.77
C ALA A 32 5.27 -23.49 1.82
N GLU A 33 6.37 -22.84 1.41
CA GLU A 33 7.43 -22.39 2.33
C GLU A 33 6.90 -21.44 3.42
N ILE A 34 5.99 -20.53 3.06
CA ILE A 34 5.37 -19.60 4.01
C ILE A 34 4.44 -20.35 4.97
N GLU A 35 3.63 -21.28 4.47
CA GLU A 35 2.72 -22.08 5.29
C GLU A 35 3.52 -22.95 6.30
N ASP A 36 4.59 -23.60 5.85
CA ASP A 36 5.48 -24.40 6.69
C ASP A 36 6.18 -23.54 7.74
N TRP A 37 6.65 -22.34 7.36
CA TRP A 37 7.22 -21.39 8.31
C TRP A 37 6.20 -20.98 9.38
N MET A 38 4.96 -20.66 8.99
CA MET A 38 3.90 -20.30 9.94
C MET A 38 3.57 -21.45 10.90
N LEU A 39 3.57 -22.69 10.41
CA LEU A 39 3.40 -23.88 11.25
C LEU A 39 4.57 -24.07 12.23
N SER A 40 5.81 -23.88 11.77
CA SER A 40 7.01 -23.99 12.62
C SER A 40 7.02 -22.97 13.77
N GLU A 41 6.47 -21.78 13.52
CA GLU A 41 6.33 -20.70 14.51
C GLU A 41 5.14 -20.89 15.47
N LYS A 42 4.40 -22.00 15.32
CA LYS A 42 3.21 -22.35 16.10
C LYS A 42 2.08 -21.32 15.94
N CYS A 43 1.88 -20.82 14.72
CA CYS A 43 0.72 -19.99 14.40
C CYS A 43 -0.58 -20.81 14.51
N THR A 44 -1.64 -20.22 15.05
CA THR A 44 -2.97 -20.83 15.17
C THR A 44 -4.00 -20.08 14.31
N CYS A 45 -5.26 -20.48 14.36
CA CYS A 45 -6.34 -19.82 13.62
C CYS A 45 -6.61 -18.37 14.06
N ASP A 46 -6.14 -17.99 15.25
CA ASP A 46 -6.25 -16.61 15.75
C ASP A 46 -5.23 -15.65 15.14
N THR A 47 -4.24 -16.17 14.41
CA THR A 47 -3.20 -15.37 13.75
C THR A 47 -3.82 -14.38 12.76
N VAL A 48 -3.27 -13.16 12.76
CA VAL A 48 -3.60 -12.13 11.78
C VAL A 48 -2.42 -12.01 10.81
N VAL A 49 -2.70 -12.21 9.53
CA VAL A 49 -1.71 -12.11 8.47
C VAL A 49 -1.77 -10.71 7.86
N ILE A 50 -0.61 -10.06 7.76
CA ILE A 50 -0.49 -8.70 7.20
C ILE A 50 0.39 -8.78 5.95
N ALA A 51 -0.19 -8.51 4.79
CA ALA A 51 0.55 -8.36 3.53
C ALA A 51 1.04 -6.92 3.39
N LEU A 52 2.34 -6.70 3.56
CA LEU A 52 2.99 -5.43 3.29
C LEU A 52 3.78 -5.53 1.98
N GLY A 53 3.32 -4.84 0.93
CA GLY A 53 4.00 -4.86 -0.36
C GLY A 53 3.10 -4.50 -1.55
N GLY A 54 3.58 -4.82 -2.75
CA GLY A 54 2.80 -4.66 -3.99
C GLY A 54 1.76 -5.76 -4.22
N GLY A 55 1.21 -5.80 -5.43
CA GLY A 55 0.13 -6.73 -5.79
C GLY A 55 0.53 -8.20 -5.68
N VAL A 56 1.79 -8.53 -5.99
CA VAL A 56 2.34 -9.89 -5.86
C VAL A 56 2.23 -10.42 -4.43
N ILE A 57 2.69 -9.65 -3.46
CA ILE A 57 2.64 -10.02 -2.04
C ILE A 57 1.18 -10.07 -1.58
N GLY A 58 0.34 -9.11 -2.00
CA GLY A 58 -1.08 -9.10 -1.68
C GLY A 58 -1.80 -10.38 -2.09
N ASP A 59 -1.64 -10.78 -3.36
CA ASP A 59 -2.32 -11.95 -3.91
C ASP A 59 -1.82 -13.26 -3.29
N MET A 60 -0.50 -13.42 -3.15
CA MET A 60 0.11 -14.63 -2.61
C MET A 60 -0.23 -14.81 -1.13
N ILE A 61 -0.02 -13.77 -0.32
CA ILE A 61 -0.30 -13.84 1.12
C ILE A 61 -1.80 -13.93 1.37
N GLY A 62 -2.63 -13.32 0.52
CA GLY A 62 -4.08 -13.53 0.57
C GLY A 62 -4.46 -14.98 0.29
N CYS A 63 -3.78 -15.65 -0.64
CA CYS A 63 -3.99 -17.08 -0.93
C CYS A 63 -3.55 -17.94 0.26
N VAL A 64 -2.38 -17.65 0.87
CA VAL A 64 -1.93 -18.28 2.12
C VAL A 64 -2.95 -18.08 3.24
N ALA A 65 -3.46 -16.87 3.43
CA ALA A 65 -4.44 -16.57 4.48
C ALA A 65 -5.77 -17.29 4.26
N ALA A 66 -6.15 -17.56 3.01
CA ALA A 66 -7.35 -18.32 2.69
C ALA A 66 -7.21 -19.82 2.99
N THR A 67 -6.00 -20.39 2.79
CA THR A 67 -5.76 -21.84 2.94
C THR A 67 -5.26 -22.22 4.32
N PHE A 68 -4.47 -21.36 4.97
CA PHE A 68 -3.89 -21.63 6.27
C PHE A 68 -4.99 -21.82 7.33
N MET A 69 -5.00 -22.99 7.99
CA MET A 69 -6.04 -23.40 8.94
C MET A 69 -7.49 -23.23 8.42
N ARG A 70 -7.70 -23.35 7.11
CA ARG A 70 -8.99 -23.12 6.42
C ARG A 70 -9.50 -21.68 6.49
N GLY A 71 -8.61 -20.72 6.74
CA GLY A 71 -8.92 -19.31 6.74
C GLY A 71 -8.47 -18.61 8.00
N VAL A 72 -7.64 -17.58 7.83
CA VAL A 72 -7.22 -16.65 8.88
C VAL A 72 -7.47 -15.20 8.49
N ARG A 73 -7.47 -14.34 9.50
CA ARG A 73 -7.68 -12.90 9.34
C ARG A 73 -6.59 -12.30 8.47
N PHE A 74 -6.99 -11.52 7.47
CA PHE A 74 -6.10 -10.98 6.45
C PHE A 74 -6.22 -9.46 6.35
N ILE A 75 -5.08 -8.78 6.43
CA ILE A 75 -4.96 -7.32 6.29
C ILE A 75 -3.95 -7.03 5.19
N GLN A 76 -4.25 -6.02 4.36
CA GLN A 76 -3.36 -5.58 3.30
C GLN A 76 -2.88 -4.16 3.54
N VAL A 77 -1.60 -3.94 3.27
CA VAL A 77 -0.92 -2.64 3.29
C VAL A 77 -0.23 -2.49 1.94
N PRO A 78 -0.98 -2.07 0.89
CA PRO A 78 -0.43 -1.95 -0.46
C PRO A 78 0.59 -0.81 -0.52
N THR A 79 1.77 -1.10 -1.07
CA THR A 79 2.88 -0.12 -1.20
C THR A 79 3.09 0.36 -2.63
N THR A 80 2.36 -0.19 -3.60
CA THR A 80 2.41 0.24 -5.01
C THR A 80 1.06 0.78 -5.45
N LEU A 81 1.07 1.77 -6.35
CA LEU A 81 -0.16 2.36 -6.86
C LEU A 81 -1.06 1.31 -7.53
N LEU A 82 -0.47 0.40 -8.30
CA LEU A 82 -1.19 -0.71 -8.92
C LEU A 82 -1.92 -1.58 -7.89
N ALA A 83 -1.28 -1.86 -6.74
CA ALA A 83 -1.90 -2.64 -5.68
C ALA A 83 -3.03 -1.89 -4.98
N MET A 84 -2.85 -0.58 -4.78
CA MET A 84 -3.87 0.27 -4.15
C MET A 84 -5.15 0.32 -4.98
N VAL A 85 -5.05 0.36 -6.31
CA VAL A 85 -6.21 0.57 -7.20
C VAL A 85 -6.82 -0.71 -7.79
N ASP A 86 -6.10 -1.84 -7.72
CA ASP A 86 -6.54 -3.10 -8.33
C ASP A 86 -6.54 -4.25 -7.31
N SER A 87 -5.36 -4.68 -6.86
CA SER A 87 -5.25 -5.92 -6.06
C SER A 87 -5.84 -5.79 -4.66
N SER A 88 -6.00 -4.58 -4.14
CA SER A 88 -6.62 -4.36 -2.83
C SER A 88 -8.16 -4.30 -2.86
N ILE A 89 -8.74 -4.32 -4.07
CA ILE A 89 -10.18 -4.19 -4.30
C ILE A 89 -10.63 -5.36 -5.17
N GLY A 90 -11.11 -6.44 -4.56
CA GLY A 90 -11.69 -7.54 -5.33
C GLY A 90 -11.72 -8.91 -4.67
N ARG A 91 -11.14 -9.06 -3.46
CA ARG A 91 -11.04 -10.36 -2.74
C ARG A 91 -10.33 -11.46 -3.53
N LYS A 92 -9.78 -11.15 -4.71
CA LYS A 92 -9.11 -12.11 -5.58
C LYS A 92 -7.70 -12.29 -5.06
N THR A 93 -7.36 -13.52 -4.72
CA THR A 93 -6.03 -13.90 -4.28
C THR A 93 -5.61 -15.08 -5.12
N ALA A 94 -4.39 -15.08 -5.62
CA ALA A 94 -3.95 -16.11 -6.54
C ALA A 94 -2.42 -16.24 -6.55
N ILE A 95 -1.98 -17.38 -7.05
CA ILE A 95 -0.59 -17.71 -7.33
C ILE A 95 -0.45 -18.20 -8.76
N ASP A 96 0.76 -18.08 -9.29
CA ASP A 96 1.11 -18.53 -10.62
C ASP A 96 1.56 -20.00 -10.59
N SER A 97 1.25 -20.69 -11.68
CA SER A 97 1.64 -22.07 -11.97
C SER A 97 2.49 -22.08 -13.25
N PRO A 98 3.33 -23.10 -13.49
CA PRO A 98 4.01 -23.27 -14.78
C PRO A 98 3.06 -23.25 -15.99
N HIS A 99 1.77 -23.55 -15.77
CA HIS A 99 0.73 -23.58 -16.80
C HIS A 99 0.00 -22.24 -17.02
N GLY A 100 0.25 -21.23 -16.18
CA GLY A 100 -0.40 -19.92 -16.34
C GLY A 100 -0.46 -19.08 -15.08
N LYS A 101 -0.84 -17.81 -15.26
CA LYS A 101 -0.92 -16.83 -14.18
C LYS A 101 -2.28 -16.80 -13.54
N ASN A 102 -2.31 -16.64 -12.22
CA ASN A 102 -3.53 -16.48 -11.42
C ASN A 102 -4.60 -17.59 -11.55
N PHE A 103 -4.23 -18.79 -11.98
CA PHE A 103 -5.19 -19.91 -12.13
C PHE A 103 -5.50 -20.60 -10.80
N ILE A 104 -4.57 -20.57 -9.84
CA ILE A 104 -4.74 -21.19 -8.53
C ILE A 104 -4.93 -20.07 -7.53
N GLY A 105 -6.05 -20.08 -6.80
CA GLY A 105 -6.38 -18.99 -5.90
C GLY A 105 -7.69 -19.19 -5.15
N ALA A 106 -8.06 -18.17 -4.39
CA ALA A 106 -9.29 -18.14 -3.62
C ALA A 106 -9.90 -16.74 -3.60
N PHE A 107 -11.22 -16.68 -3.40
CA PHE A 107 -11.90 -15.44 -3.07
C PHE A 107 -11.91 -15.26 -1.54
N TRP A 108 -10.99 -14.45 -1.01
CA TRP A 108 -10.80 -14.25 0.43
C TRP A 108 -11.04 -12.80 0.84
N GLN A 109 -11.83 -12.56 1.89
CA GLN A 109 -12.16 -11.21 2.34
C GLN A 109 -11.03 -10.64 3.19
N LEU A 110 -10.65 -9.41 2.87
CA LEU A 110 -9.79 -8.60 3.71
C LEU A 110 -10.59 -8.05 4.89
N ASP A 111 -10.03 -8.12 6.10
CA ASP A 111 -10.57 -7.42 7.25
C ASP A 111 -10.37 -5.93 7.11
N ARG A 112 -9.15 -5.49 6.76
CA ARG A 112 -8.78 -4.08 6.62
C ARG A 112 -7.77 -3.89 5.51
N ASN A 113 -7.86 -2.74 4.84
CA ASN A 113 -6.93 -2.28 3.81
C ASN A 113 -6.38 -0.92 4.23
N PHE A 114 -5.06 -0.79 4.39
CA PHE A 114 -4.38 0.42 4.83
C PHE A 114 -3.56 1.03 3.70
N ILE A 115 -4.09 2.09 3.11
CA ILE A 115 -3.45 2.82 2.01
C ILE A 115 -2.76 4.06 2.58
N ASP A 116 -1.44 4.14 2.41
CA ASP A 116 -0.64 5.34 2.75
C ASP A 116 0.08 5.85 1.50
N MET A 117 -0.21 7.10 1.12
CA MET A 117 0.37 7.76 -0.04
C MET A 117 1.88 7.95 0.08
N LYS A 118 2.44 7.95 1.31
CA LYS A 118 3.88 8.08 1.54
C LYS A 118 4.71 6.96 0.92
N PHE A 119 4.13 5.77 0.74
CA PHE A 119 4.85 4.68 0.07
C PHE A 119 5.16 5.01 -1.39
N LEU A 120 4.31 5.83 -2.04
CA LEU A 120 4.47 6.21 -3.45
C LEU A 120 5.67 7.15 -3.66
N GLU A 121 6.06 7.91 -2.64
CA GLU A 121 7.23 8.81 -2.71
C GLU A 121 8.53 8.03 -2.96
N THR A 122 8.62 6.81 -2.42
CA THR A 122 9.80 5.92 -2.58
C THR A 122 9.70 4.99 -3.79
N LEU A 123 8.57 5.01 -4.51
CA LEU A 123 8.29 4.08 -5.60
C LEU A 123 9.04 4.50 -6.87
N ARG A 124 9.60 3.51 -7.59
CA ARG A 124 10.24 3.77 -8.89
C ARG A 124 9.20 4.29 -9.89
N GLU A 125 9.62 5.23 -10.73
CA GLU A 125 8.75 5.89 -11.72
C GLU A 125 8.06 4.89 -12.64
N ARG A 126 8.78 3.86 -13.12
CA ARG A 126 8.21 2.79 -13.94
C ARG A 126 7.01 2.10 -13.28
N GLU A 127 7.10 1.79 -12.00
CA GLU A 127 6.02 1.13 -11.26
C GLU A 127 4.84 2.08 -10.98
N PHE A 128 5.13 3.36 -10.82
CA PHE A 128 4.11 4.39 -10.71
C PHE A 128 3.31 4.52 -12.01
N VAL A 129 3.99 4.63 -13.16
CA VAL A 129 3.37 4.71 -14.48
C VAL A 129 2.51 3.45 -14.77
N ASN A 130 3.00 2.26 -14.40
CA ASN A 130 2.22 1.03 -14.48
C ASN A 130 0.90 1.12 -13.70
N GLY A 131 0.94 1.73 -12.50
CA GLY A 131 -0.25 1.99 -11.70
C GLY A 131 -1.21 2.98 -12.35
N ILE A 132 -0.70 4.09 -12.89
CA ILE A 132 -1.51 5.11 -13.59
C ILE A 132 -2.20 4.52 -14.82
N ALA A 133 -1.52 3.66 -15.59
CA ALA A 133 -2.14 2.97 -16.72
C ALA A 133 -3.37 2.15 -16.30
N LYS A 134 -3.33 1.53 -15.11
CA LYS A 134 -4.48 0.83 -14.55
C LYS A 134 -5.59 1.78 -14.11
N VAL A 135 -5.26 2.94 -13.52
CA VAL A 135 -6.23 3.99 -13.17
C VAL A 135 -6.98 4.50 -14.39
N VAL A 136 -6.25 4.80 -15.48
CA VAL A 136 -6.85 5.21 -16.74
C VAL A 136 -7.76 4.11 -17.28
N LYS A 137 -7.27 2.85 -17.32
CA LYS A 137 -8.10 1.72 -17.76
C LYS A 137 -9.38 1.57 -16.96
N LEU A 138 -9.32 1.70 -15.62
CA LEU A 138 -10.50 1.61 -14.77
C LEU A 138 -11.47 2.76 -15.05
N SER A 139 -10.98 3.98 -15.23
CA SER A 139 -11.80 5.15 -15.52
C SER A 139 -12.50 5.02 -16.88
N THR A 140 -11.76 4.64 -17.92
CA THR A 140 -12.31 4.51 -19.27
C THR A 140 -13.16 3.25 -19.45
N ALA A 141 -12.76 2.09 -18.89
CA ALA A 141 -13.43 0.82 -19.17
C ALA A 141 -14.45 0.39 -18.10
N ALA A 142 -14.26 0.75 -16.83
CA ALA A 142 -15.17 0.35 -15.75
C ALA A 142 -16.20 1.43 -15.40
N ILE A 143 -15.87 2.71 -15.61
CA ILE A 143 -16.76 3.84 -15.31
C ILE A 143 -17.35 4.43 -16.60
N TRP A 144 -16.69 4.27 -17.75
CA TRP A 144 -17.10 4.84 -19.04
C TRP A 144 -17.43 6.35 -18.95
N ASP A 145 -16.67 7.05 -18.11
CA ASP A 145 -16.90 8.46 -17.80
C ASP A 145 -15.87 9.32 -18.53
N GLU A 146 -16.34 9.99 -19.59
CA GLU A 146 -15.55 10.93 -20.39
C GLU A 146 -15.05 12.10 -19.55
N ALA A 147 -15.84 12.59 -18.59
CA ALA A 147 -15.45 13.71 -17.74
C ALA A 147 -14.31 13.32 -16.81
N GLU A 148 -14.35 12.11 -16.24
CA GLU A 148 -13.26 11.63 -15.39
C GLU A 148 -11.99 11.34 -16.20
N PHE A 149 -12.11 10.80 -17.42
CA PHE A 149 -10.98 10.65 -18.33
C PHE A 149 -10.33 12.00 -18.68
N ALA A 150 -11.14 13.01 -19.03
CA ALA A 150 -10.65 14.36 -19.31
C ALA A 150 -9.97 14.99 -18.09
N ARG A 151 -10.49 14.74 -16.87
CA ARG A 151 -9.85 15.20 -15.63
C ARG A 151 -8.50 14.54 -15.39
N LEU A 152 -8.36 13.26 -15.67
CA LEU A 152 -7.07 12.57 -15.57
C LEU A 152 -6.06 13.12 -16.58
N GLU A 153 -6.49 13.38 -17.82
CA GLU A 153 -5.64 13.97 -18.86
C GLU A 153 -5.17 15.38 -18.48
N GLN A 154 -6.09 16.24 -18.01
CA GLN A 154 -5.77 17.62 -17.63
C GLN A 154 -4.88 17.74 -16.39
N ASN A 155 -4.93 16.75 -15.48
CA ASN A 155 -4.19 16.79 -14.21
C ASN A 155 -2.99 15.83 -14.17
N ALA A 156 -2.64 15.16 -15.28
CA ALA A 156 -1.58 14.15 -15.31
C ALA A 156 -0.25 14.66 -14.75
N GLU A 157 0.18 15.86 -15.18
CA GLU A 157 1.41 16.49 -14.68
C GLU A 157 1.33 16.83 -13.18
N GLN A 158 0.18 17.31 -12.71
CA GLN A 158 -0.03 17.65 -11.30
C GLN A 158 -0.03 16.41 -10.41
N ILE A 159 -0.64 15.31 -10.87
CA ILE A 159 -0.67 14.03 -10.15
C ILE A 159 0.76 13.50 -10.01
N HIS A 160 1.53 13.50 -11.11
CA HIS A 160 2.92 13.07 -11.10
C HIS A 160 3.77 13.95 -10.17
N ALA A 161 3.64 15.28 -10.30
CA ALA A 161 4.38 16.23 -9.50
C ALA A 161 4.04 16.14 -8.01
N THR A 162 2.77 15.92 -7.64
CA THR A 162 2.35 15.84 -6.23
C THR A 162 2.92 14.60 -5.54
N VAL A 163 2.96 13.47 -6.25
CA VAL A 163 3.52 12.21 -5.70
C VAL A 163 5.04 12.30 -5.57
N LYS A 164 5.71 12.99 -6.49
CA LYS A 164 7.17 13.17 -6.47
C LYS A 164 7.64 14.37 -5.63
N ALA A 165 6.79 15.35 -5.37
CA ALA A 165 7.10 16.51 -4.54
C ALA A 165 7.41 16.15 -3.07
N GLY A 166 7.01 14.96 -2.61
CA GLY A 166 7.46 14.40 -1.33
C GLY A 166 8.98 14.28 -1.21
N GLU A 167 9.72 14.14 -2.32
CA GLU A 167 11.20 14.14 -2.34
C GLU A 167 11.79 15.49 -1.89
N CYS A 168 11.06 16.60 -2.09
CA CYS A 168 11.54 17.95 -1.79
C CYS A 168 11.42 18.31 -0.30
N TRP A 169 10.49 17.69 0.43
CA TRP A 169 10.30 17.94 1.87
C TRP A 169 11.40 17.29 2.73
N TYR A 170 12.05 16.23 2.23
CA TYR A 170 13.05 15.47 2.99
C TYR A 170 14.49 15.95 2.77
N ASN A 171 14.78 16.56 1.62
CA ASN A 171 16.13 16.97 1.24
C ASN A 171 16.43 18.46 1.46
N GLY A 172 15.93 19.08 2.54
CA GLY A 172 16.40 20.39 3.03
C GLY A 172 16.58 21.51 1.99
N GLY A 173 15.88 21.44 0.86
CA GLY A 173 16.07 22.29 -0.30
C GLY A 173 15.32 23.59 -0.10
N SER A 174 16.04 24.70 -0.23
CA SER A 174 15.60 26.07 -0.08
C SER A 174 14.20 26.31 -0.65
N THR A 175 13.33 26.92 0.16
CA THR A 175 11.92 27.27 -0.13
C THR A 175 11.72 28.29 -1.26
N GLU A 176 12.69 28.50 -2.14
CA GLU A 176 12.67 29.59 -3.11
C GLU A 176 12.09 29.21 -4.49
N ASN A 177 11.96 27.91 -4.82
CA ASN A 177 11.39 27.47 -6.10
C ASN A 177 10.03 26.75 -6.02
N CYS A 178 9.37 26.71 -4.85
CA CYS A 178 8.06 26.06 -4.67
C CYS A 178 6.87 27.03 -4.75
N THR A 179 6.92 28.03 -5.62
CA THR A 179 5.85 29.05 -5.76
C THR A 179 4.77 28.71 -6.81
N GLY A 180 4.80 27.53 -7.44
CA GLY A 180 3.89 27.21 -8.56
C GLY A 180 2.56 26.54 -8.23
N TYR A 181 2.46 25.75 -7.15
CA TYR A 181 1.31 24.85 -6.94
C TYR A 181 0.69 24.99 -5.54
N CYS A 182 0.33 26.21 -5.15
CA CYS A 182 -0.62 26.43 -4.06
C CYS A 182 -1.99 26.73 -4.67
N GLY A 183 -2.77 25.67 -4.90
CA GLY A 183 -4.17 25.76 -5.30
C GLY A 183 -4.94 26.69 -4.37
N ARG A 184 -5.71 27.59 -4.96
CA ARG A 184 -6.61 28.53 -4.27
C ARG A 184 -7.53 27.76 -3.32
N GLY A 185 -7.30 27.83 -2.02
CA GLY A 185 -8.24 27.27 -1.06
C GLY A 185 -7.68 27.02 0.33
N ARG A 186 -7.36 28.09 1.07
CA ARG A 186 -7.43 28.25 2.56
C ARG A 186 -6.41 29.31 3.03
N ARG A 187 -6.73 30.58 2.79
CA ARG A 187 -6.20 31.66 3.64
C ARG A 187 -6.99 31.66 4.94
N ARG A 188 -6.45 31.14 6.06
CA ARG A 188 -6.63 31.69 7.42
C ARG A 188 -5.50 31.22 8.35
N GLY A 189 -4.66 32.18 8.75
CA GLY A 189 -4.23 32.31 10.15
C GLY A 189 -2.97 31.58 10.60
N CYS A 190 -1.81 31.89 10.00
CA CYS A 190 -0.53 31.72 10.67
C CYS A 190 -0.36 32.86 11.69
N HIS A 191 -0.50 32.57 12.99
CA HIS A 191 -0.10 33.49 14.05
C HIS A 191 0.89 32.80 14.98
N GLN A 192 2.18 33.05 14.70
CA GLN A 192 3.30 32.79 15.58
C GLN A 192 3.09 33.52 16.92
N ARG A 193 2.77 32.78 17.99
CA ARG A 193 3.00 33.28 19.36
C ARG A 193 4.42 32.90 19.79
N ARG A 194 5.34 33.84 19.61
CA ARG A 194 6.64 33.88 20.30
C ARG A 194 6.39 33.82 21.80
N ARG A 195 6.95 32.79 22.46
CA ARG A 195 7.12 32.76 23.92
C ARG A 195 8.15 33.83 24.30
N SER A 196 7.70 34.99 24.76
CA SER A 196 8.52 35.89 25.58
C SER A 196 8.18 35.64 27.05
N ARG A 197 9.16 35.09 27.77
CA ARG A 197 9.19 35.10 29.24
C ARG A 197 9.21 36.57 29.69
N ARG A 198 8.19 37.00 30.43
CA ARG A 198 8.34 38.04 31.45
C ARG A 198 7.49 37.69 32.67
N ARG A 199 8.20 37.39 33.76
CA ARG A 199 7.77 37.56 35.15
C ARG A 199 7.23 38.98 35.33
N ARG A 200 6.12 39.13 36.06
CA ARG A 200 6.00 39.98 37.27
C ARG A 200 4.53 40.10 37.69
N TYR A 201 4.34 39.89 38.99
CA TYR A 201 3.18 40.08 39.87
C TYR A 201 1.97 39.17 39.62
#